data_AF-A0ABD8AIJ1-F1
#
_entry.id   AF-A0ABD8AIJ1-F1
#
_cell.length_a   1.000
_cell.length_b   1.000
_cell.length_c   1.000
_cell.angle_alpha   90.00
_cell.angle_beta   90.00
_cell.angle_gamma   90.00
#
_symmetry.space_group_name_H-M   'P 1'
#
loop_
_entity.id
_entity.type
_entity.pdbx_description
1 polymer ?
#
loop_
_entity_poly.entity_id
_entity_poly.type
_entity_poly.pdbx_seq_one_letter_code
_entity_poly.pdbx_strand_id
1 'polypeptide(L)'
;MKRLNCLYKPSFDKNFPWVLKHPKVKAALAVFKTRKAALNWFYSLDYECAIWFQTVKKIVGGLIINEKNSDSIYEYDLDVERFEDGKVNYSDAMDEIFVSTTTGLRNDKAAIKFLETIHEKVDYKVISDHKTYFPIDDDYIPERRKNSKDIQIEKLTQEVNELDELLKDTSGKFKQEIEELKLKLKDSNADKEALLKEIKALRMKIVEESVVQAKEAEKVVKETKKAEPKKVVEKVEIVKEVVKEVPIYIEKEVIKEVPMYIEKEVVKEVQTVKQSVVESKKYAYIKNLSLMKQLESLALYAKKVEAISNSYEKEVITSEKDFMDIKSEFEKVLGFEKTLASSNLDDKSKQLLKLISKSLATSVEKLSKVIKGSKEVEYVPAKFIYYKKSTGENLRLAQILSYVSYDGKHIAFVNEKDYKYAVFTSPTMDKSYFLVFESATSPMPIASPAKPKSEVAKPAEVTEASKHNEVSWAYTFWAIILYGIAYVILLVLVIVLAIAYFGGN
;
A
#
# COMPACT_ATOMS: atom_id res chain seq x y z
N MET A 1 21.75 11.98 10.16
CA MET A 1 21.23 11.77 11.54
C MET A 1 21.74 10.44 12.11
N LYS A 2 21.70 10.22 13.43
CA LYS A 2 22.11 8.93 14.03
C LYS A 2 21.08 7.84 13.78
N ARG A 3 21.46 6.56 13.85
CA ARG A 3 20.50 5.44 13.80
C ARG A 3 20.69 4.42 14.92
N LEU A 4 19.59 3.88 15.42
CA LEU A 4 19.60 2.85 16.45
C LEU A 4 18.52 1.78 16.19
N ASN A 5 18.75 0.61 16.76
CA ASN A 5 17.76 -0.44 16.88
C ASN A 5 17.47 -0.67 18.37
N CYS A 6 16.19 -0.64 18.74
CA CYS A 6 15.67 -1.06 20.04
C CYS A 6 15.13 -2.49 19.92
N LEU A 7 15.96 -3.48 20.26
CA LEU A 7 15.70 -4.90 20.02
C LEU A 7 15.22 -5.61 21.29
N TYR A 8 14.31 -6.58 21.15
CA TYR A 8 13.90 -7.45 22.25
C TYR A 8 14.75 -8.74 22.28
N LYS A 9 15.70 -8.82 23.21
CA LYS A 9 16.67 -9.91 23.37
C LYS A 9 16.75 -10.42 24.81
N PRO A 10 15.73 -11.14 25.31
CA PRO A 10 15.77 -11.75 26.64
C PRO A 10 16.87 -12.82 26.80
N SER A 11 17.42 -13.34 25.69
CA SER A 11 18.56 -14.25 25.70
C SER A 11 19.90 -13.54 25.97
N PHE A 12 19.98 -12.22 25.81
CA PHE A 12 21.19 -11.44 26.07
C PHE A 12 21.32 -11.12 27.57
N ASP A 13 20.27 -10.54 28.15
CA ASP A 13 20.12 -10.36 29.59
C ASP A 13 18.64 -10.53 29.94
N LYS A 14 18.32 -11.50 30.81
CA LYS A 14 16.92 -11.79 31.21
C LYS A 14 16.31 -10.66 32.03
N ASN A 15 17.13 -9.95 32.81
CA ASN A 15 16.68 -8.85 33.66
C ASN A 15 16.53 -7.55 32.87
N PHE A 16 17.28 -7.42 31.77
CA PHE A 16 17.27 -6.24 30.89
C PHE A 16 17.06 -6.68 29.42
N PRO A 17 15.87 -7.16 29.07
CA PRO A 17 15.63 -7.80 27.78
C PRO A 17 15.59 -6.83 26.60
N TRP A 18 15.53 -5.51 26.81
CA TRP A 18 15.52 -4.51 25.74
C TRP A 18 16.92 -3.97 25.50
N VAL A 19 17.38 -3.99 24.26
CA VAL A 19 18.75 -3.62 23.88
C VAL A 19 18.72 -2.49 22.88
N LEU A 20 19.33 -1.34 23.22
CA LEU A 20 19.61 -0.27 22.27
C LEU A 20 21.00 -0.49 21.67
N LYS A 21 21.08 -0.55 20.34
CA LYS A 21 22.36 -0.67 19.63
C LYS A 21 22.31 -0.09 18.22
N HIS A 22 23.45 0.38 17.74
CA HIS A 22 23.62 0.78 16.33
C HIS A 22 23.69 -0.48 15.44
N PRO A 23 23.10 -0.48 14.22
CA PRO A 23 23.07 -1.67 13.35
C PRO A 23 24.45 -2.23 12.99
N LYS A 24 25.43 -1.32 12.76
CA LYS A 24 26.82 -1.69 12.39
C LYS A 24 27.76 -1.91 13.58
N VAL A 25 27.35 -1.54 14.81
CA VAL A 25 28.19 -1.71 15.99
C VAL A 25 27.86 -3.03 16.67
N LYS A 26 28.89 -3.82 16.98
CA LYS A 26 28.73 -5.13 17.63
C LYS A 26 28.22 -4.98 19.07
N ALA A 27 28.85 -4.07 19.83
CA ALA A 27 28.47 -3.76 21.21
C ALA A 27 27.11 -3.06 21.27
N ALA A 28 26.37 -3.28 22.35
CA ALA A 28 25.18 -2.51 22.67
C ALA A 28 25.55 -1.16 23.29
N LEU A 29 24.70 -0.15 23.08
CA LEU A 29 24.82 1.15 23.74
C LEU A 29 24.39 1.02 25.20
N ALA A 30 23.18 0.50 25.41
CA ALA A 30 22.58 0.31 26.72
C ALA A 30 21.50 -0.78 26.68
N VAL A 31 21.15 -1.32 27.85
CA VAL A 31 20.08 -2.33 28.02
C VAL A 31 19.07 -1.90 29.08
N PHE A 32 17.81 -2.30 28.92
CA PHE A 32 16.66 -1.79 29.67
C PHE A 32 15.68 -2.89 30.05
N LYS A 33 14.94 -2.68 31.15
CA LYS A 33 13.79 -3.52 31.53
C LYS A 33 12.60 -3.36 30.59
N THR A 34 12.36 -2.16 30.10
CA THR A 34 11.19 -1.84 29.26
C THR A 34 11.60 -1.05 28.02
N ARG A 35 10.84 -1.20 26.94
CA ARG A 35 11.00 -0.41 25.71
C ARG A 35 10.81 1.08 25.98
N LYS A 36 9.81 1.42 26.79
CA LYS A 36 9.52 2.80 27.21
C LYS A 36 10.73 3.48 27.85
N ALA A 37 11.41 2.80 28.76
CA ALA A 37 12.63 3.32 29.39
C ALA A 37 13.74 3.52 28.36
N ALA A 38 13.94 2.56 27.46
CA ALA A 38 14.96 2.63 26.42
C ALA A 38 14.78 3.86 25.52
N LEU A 39 13.59 4.04 24.94
CA LEU A 39 13.30 5.13 24.01
C LEU A 39 13.41 6.49 24.70
N ASN A 40 12.79 6.66 25.87
CA ASN A 40 12.80 7.94 26.57
C ASN A 40 14.19 8.34 27.07
N TRP A 41 14.99 7.37 27.54
CA TRP A 41 16.39 7.62 27.94
C TRP A 41 17.24 8.06 26.77
N PHE A 42 17.06 7.46 25.60
CA PHE A 42 17.85 7.86 24.43
C PHE A 42 17.45 9.26 23.96
N TYR A 43 16.16 9.57 23.89
CA TYR A 43 15.71 10.90 23.48
C TYR A 43 16.08 12.02 24.45
N SER A 44 16.45 11.72 25.70
CA SER A 44 17.03 12.74 26.60
C SER A 44 18.48 13.10 26.29
N LEU A 45 19.15 12.37 25.38
CA LEU A 45 20.54 12.63 25.01
C LEU A 45 20.70 13.71 23.91
N ASP A 46 19.61 14.32 23.46
CA ASP A 46 19.61 15.43 22.47
C ASP A 46 20.22 15.07 21.11
N TYR A 47 19.97 13.86 20.61
CA TYR A 47 20.39 13.45 19.26
C TYR A 47 19.22 13.39 18.29
N GLU A 48 19.42 13.88 17.07
CA GLU A 48 18.56 13.54 15.94
C GLU A 48 18.80 12.09 15.53
N CYS A 49 17.74 11.29 15.51
CA CYS A 49 17.87 9.86 15.35
C CYS A 49 16.69 9.20 14.64
N ALA A 50 17.00 8.12 13.95
CA ALA A 50 16.05 7.14 13.45
C ALA A 50 16.18 5.84 14.27
N ILE A 51 15.13 5.46 15.01
CA ILE A 51 15.12 4.28 15.86
C ILE A 51 14.11 3.25 15.35
N TRP A 52 14.60 2.09 14.89
CA TRP A 52 13.75 0.92 14.65
C TRP A 52 13.53 0.18 15.96
N PHE A 53 12.29 0.02 16.39
CA PHE A 53 11.98 -0.69 17.63
C PHE A 53 11.24 -2.00 17.35
N GLN A 54 11.47 -3.00 18.21
CA GLN A 54 10.79 -4.28 18.16
C GLN A 54 9.62 -4.36 19.15
N THR A 55 8.78 -5.37 18.96
CA THR A 55 7.82 -5.85 19.95
C THR A 55 8.41 -7.00 20.77
N VAL A 56 7.73 -7.39 21.86
CA VAL A 56 8.10 -8.57 22.66
C VAL A 56 8.11 -9.88 21.85
N LYS A 57 7.47 -9.90 20.67
CA LYS A 57 7.49 -11.04 19.73
C LYS A 57 8.74 -11.07 18.86
N LYS A 58 9.72 -10.19 19.08
CA LYS A 58 10.94 -10.01 18.26
C LYS A 58 10.67 -9.56 16.82
N ILE A 59 9.49 -9.02 16.57
CA ILE A 59 9.09 -8.45 15.28
C ILE A 59 9.36 -6.96 15.32
N VAL A 60 9.83 -6.37 14.21
CA VAL A 60 9.99 -4.91 14.13
C VAL A 60 8.61 -4.27 14.16
N GLY A 61 8.38 -3.38 15.12
CA GLY A 61 7.09 -2.75 15.39
C GLY A 61 6.93 -1.36 14.79
N GLY A 62 8.02 -0.68 14.46
CA GLY A 62 7.97 0.65 13.87
C GLY A 62 9.34 1.32 13.78
N LEU A 63 9.35 2.50 13.16
CA LEU A 63 10.46 3.42 13.04
C LEU A 63 10.05 4.77 13.62
N ILE A 64 10.76 5.28 14.62
CA ILE A 64 10.59 6.65 15.11
C ILE A 64 11.73 7.50 14.58
N ILE A 65 11.41 8.66 14.04
CA ILE A 65 12.36 9.64 13.52
C ILE A 65 12.18 10.92 14.34
N ASN A 66 13.26 11.47 14.89
CA ASN A 66 13.25 12.77 15.54
C ASN A 66 14.29 13.71 14.93
N GLU A 67 13.87 14.93 14.63
CA GLU A 67 14.70 15.98 14.02
C GLU A 67 14.34 17.36 14.56
N LYS A 68 15.30 18.28 14.56
CA LYS A 68 15.04 19.66 14.96
C LYS A 68 14.41 20.42 13.78
N ASN A 69 13.31 21.11 14.05
CA ASN A 69 12.70 22.03 13.09
C ASN A 69 13.51 23.34 12.98
N SER A 70 13.03 24.29 12.18
CA SER A 70 13.63 25.63 12.02
C SER A 70 13.80 26.39 13.34
N ASP A 71 12.92 26.12 14.31
CA ASP A 71 12.91 26.74 15.63
C ASP A 71 13.75 25.96 16.66
N SER A 72 14.54 24.98 16.20
CA SER A 72 15.36 24.10 17.04
C SER A 72 14.57 23.21 18.03
N ILE A 73 13.28 22.99 17.77
CA ILE A 73 12.39 22.12 18.55
C ILE A 73 12.35 20.73 17.89
N TYR A 74 12.42 19.66 18.69
CA TYR A 74 12.27 18.31 18.15
C TYR A 74 10.83 18.01 17.72
N GLU A 75 10.69 17.64 16.45
CA GLU A 75 9.49 17.04 15.89
C GLU A 75 9.71 15.52 15.76
N TYR A 76 8.70 14.74 16.14
CA TYR A 76 8.75 13.28 16.14
C TYR A 76 7.76 12.73 15.12
N ASP A 77 8.25 11.87 14.23
CA ASP A 77 7.47 11.12 13.26
C ASP A 77 7.57 9.62 13.55
N LEU A 78 6.45 8.90 13.41
CA LEU A 78 6.36 7.47 13.69
C LEU A 78 5.78 6.74 12.48
N ASP A 79 6.59 5.86 11.90
CA ASP A 79 6.15 4.92 10.88
C ASP A 79 6.00 3.51 11.50
N VAL A 80 4.78 3.17 11.90
CA VAL A 80 4.38 1.79 12.24
C VAL A 80 3.72 1.07 11.06
N GLU A 81 3.26 1.83 10.07
CA GLU A 81 2.46 1.32 8.95
C GLU A 81 3.31 0.46 8.02
N ARG A 82 4.60 0.76 7.86
CA ARG A 82 5.56 -0.05 7.10
C ARG A 82 5.93 -1.39 7.79
N PHE A 83 5.37 -1.68 8.97
CA PHE A 83 5.70 -2.83 9.79
C PHE A 83 4.44 -3.57 10.27
N GLU A 84 3.63 -4.07 9.33
CA GLU A 84 2.35 -4.76 9.58
C GLU A 84 2.45 -5.92 10.54
N ASP A 85 3.51 -6.72 10.44
CA ASP A 85 3.76 -7.85 11.34
C ASP A 85 3.81 -7.44 12.82
N GLY A 86 4.24 -6.20 13.10
CA GLY A 86 4.39 -5.66 14.44
C GLY A 86 3.06 -5.38 15.15
N LYS A 87 2.00 -5.06 14.38
CA LYS A 87 0.67 -4.66 14.86
C LYS A 87 0.71 -3.64 16.02
N VAL A 88 1.64 -2.70 15.96
CA VAL A 88 1.78 -1.66 16.99
C VAL A 88 0.77 -0.56 16.71
N ASN A 89 0.00 -0.18 17.73
CA ASN A 89 -0.91 0.96 17.65
C ASN A 89 -0.10 2.26 17.64
N TYR A 90 -0.36 3.13 16.65
CA TYR A 90 0.30 4.42 16.50
C TYR A 90 0.14 5.32 17.73
N SER A 91 -1.07 5.44 18.27
CA SER A 91 -1.34 6.28 19.44
C SER A 91 -0.60 5.78 20.66
N ASP A 92 -0.70 4.47 20.95
CA ASP A 92 -0.05 3.87 22.12
C ASP A 92 1.48 4.02 22.06
N ALA A 93 2.07 3.92 20.86
CA ALA A 93 3.50 4.08 20.65
C ALA A 93 3.97 5.54 20.78
N MET A 94 3.18 6.51 20.32
CA MET A 94 3.46 7.93 20.55
C MET A 94 3.30 8.31 22.03
N ASP A 95 2.26 7.81 22.69
CA ASP A 95 2.03 8.01 24.12
C ASP A 95 3.14 7.38 24.98
N GLU A 96 3.75 6.28 24.52
CA GLU A 96 4.90 5.64 25.19
C GLU A 96 6.09 6.61 25.32
N ILE A 97 6.30 7.49 24.34
CA ILE A 97 7.39 8.47 24.31
C ILE A 97 6.94 9.89 24.67
N PHE A 98 5.70 10.04 25.14
CA PHE A 98 5.07 11.30 25.52
C PHE A 98 4.93 12.29 24.35
N VAL A 99 4.75 11.79 23.13
CA VAL A 99 4.53 12.63 21.94
C VAL A 99 3.04 12.78 21.66
N SER A 100 2.62 14.02 21.41
CA SER A 100 1.25 14.32 21.00
C SER A 100 1.01 13.90 19.55
N THR A 101 -0.01 13.07 19.34
CA THR A 101 -0.40 12.59 18.00
C THR A 101 -0.89 13.70 17.06
N THR A 102 -1.33 14.83 17.60
CA THR A 102 -1.83 15.98 16.82
C THR A 102 -0.74 16.97 16.44
N THR A 103 0.26 17.17 17.31
CA THR A 103 1.30 18.18 17.10
C THR A 103 2.66 17.59 16.69
N GLY A 104 2.89 16.30 16.90
CA GLY A 104 4.20 15.67 16.68
C GLY A 104 5.26 16.12 17.70
N LEU A 105 4.87 16.91 18.70
CA LEU A 105 5.76 17.45 19.71
C LEU A 105 5.73 16.59 20.98
N ARG A 106 6.89 16.47 21.62
CA ARG A 106 7.04 15.75 22.88
C ARG A 106 6.66 16.63 24.07
N ASN A 107 5.92 16.06 25.01
CA ASN A 107 5.70 16.66 26.32
C ASN A 107 6.92 16.40 27.22
N ASP A 108 7.90 17.29 27.11
CA ASP A 108 9.17 17.17 27.83
C ASP A 108 8.98 17.14 29.35
N LYS A 109 7.98 17.85 29.90
CA LYS A 109 7.69 17.82 31.35
C LYS A 109 7.32 16.41 31.81
N ALA A 110 6.45 15.73 31.06
CA ALA A 110 6.03 14.37 31.38
C ALA A 110 7.18 13.37 31.17
N ALA A 111 7.97 13.56 30.12
CA ALA A 111 9.14 12.74 29.84
C ALA A 111 10.22 12.84 30.93
N ILE A 112 10.56 14.07 31.36
CA ILE A 112 11.52 14.31 32.44
C ILE A 112 11.05 13.66 33.74
N LYS A 113 9.77 13.86 34.11
CA LYS A 113 9.19 13.24 35.29
C LYS A 113 9.26 11.71 35.24
N PHE A 114 9.09 11.11 34.07
CA PHE A 114 9.27 9.68 33.90
C PHE A 114 10.74 9.26 34.02
N LEU A 115 11.68 10.03 33.46
CA LEU A 115 13.11 9.74 33.56
C LEU A 115 13.63 9.78 35.00
N GLU A 116 13.05 10.63 35.85
CA GLU A 116 13.34 10.66 37.29
C GLU A 116 12.94 9.37 38.02
N THR A 117 12.00 8.59 37.45
CA THR A 117 11.51 7.34 38.05
C THR A 117 12.33 6.11 37.66
N ILE A 118 13.21 6.20 36.66
CA ILE A 118 14.05 5.08 36.22
C ILE A 118 15.48 5.26 36.72
N HIS A 119 16.08 4.19 37.23
CA HIS A 119 17.42 4.27 37.80
C HIS A 119 18.41 3.35 37.10
N GLU A 120 19.64 3.83 36.91
CA GLU A 120 20.73 3.02 36.36
C GLU A 120 21.04 1.84 37.31
N LYS A 121 21.44 0.70 36.76
CA LYS A 121 21.65 -0.60 37.40
C LYS A 121 20.38 -1.27 37.94
N VAL A 122 19.30 -0.52 38.10
CA VAL A 122 17.98 -1.04 38.49
C VAL A 122 17.13 -1.29 37.25
N ASP A 123 16.86 -0.26 36.44
CA ASP A 123 15.94 -0.32 35.30
C ASP A 123 16.64 -0.29 33.94
N TYR A 124 17.87 0.19 33.92
CA TYR A 124 18.73 0.15 32.74
C TYR A 124 20.21 0.05 33.10
N LYS A 125 21.05 -0.34 32.15
CA LYS A 125 22.51 -0.35 32.28
C LYS A 125 23.13 0.24 31.04
N VAL A 126 24.01 1.23 31.21
CA VAL A 126 24.82 1.76 30.11
C VAL A 126 26.00 0.80 29.89
N ILE A 127 26.25 0.43 28.62
CA ILE A 127 27.32 -0.50 28.24
C ILE A 127 28.45 0.25 27.54
N SER A 128 28.10 1.21 26.68
CA SER A 128 29.06 1.99 25.91
C SER A 128 28.77 3.48 26.10
N ASP A 129 29.81 4.32 26.06
CA ASP A 129 29.66 5.77 26.11
C ASP A 129 29.02 6.28 24.80
N HIS A 130 27.87 6.95 24.92
CA HIS A 130 27.11 7.46 23.79
C HIS A 130 27.90 8.46 22.93
N LYS A 131 28.88 9.17 23.51
CA LYS A 131 29.69 10.16 22.77
C LYS A 131 30.66 9.52 21.77
N THR A 132 31.14 8.32 22.06
CA THR A 132 32.13 7.60 21.23
C THR A 132 31.52 6.40 20.49
N TYR A 133 30.27 6.05 20.82
CA TYR A 133 29.60 4.87 20.29
C TYR A 133 29.25 4.95 18.79
N PHE A 134 28.90 6.13 18.30
CA PHE A 134 28.42 6.30 16.93
C PHE A 134 29.59 6.43 15.94
N PRO A 135 29.57 5.69 14.80
CA PRO A 135 30.56 5.88 13.75
C PRO A 135 30.57 7.31 13.20
N ILE A 136 31.75 7.78 12.79
CA ILE A 136 31.94 9.14 12.25
C ILE A 136 31.22 9.30 10.90
N ASP A 137 31.24 8.26 10.06
CA ASP A 137 30.63 8.25 8.71
C ASP A 137 29.14 7.84 8.71
N ASP A 138 28.43 8.00 9.82
CA ASP A 138 27.01 7.59 9.94
C ASP A 138 26.06 8.71 9.49
N ASP A 139 26.06 8.99 8.19
CA ASP A 139 25.12 9.91 7.55
C ASP A 139 23.89 9.15 7.05
N TYR A 140 23.04 8.72 7.99
CA TYR A 140 21.76 8.14 7.63
C TYR A 140 20.77 9.22 7.17
N ILE A 141 20.18 9.00 5.99
CA ILE A 141 19.07 9.78 5.43
C ILE A 141 17.82 8.89 5.52
N PRO A 142 16.79 9.29 6.29
CA PRO A 142 15.56 8.50 6.40
C PRO A 142 14.75 8.60 5.11
N GLU A 143 14.19 7.48 4.67
CA GLU A 143 13.16 7.44 3.62
C GLU A 143 11.84 7.95 4.23
N ARG A 144 11.48 9.21 3.99
CA ARG A 144 10.23 9.80 4.50
C ARG A 144 9.04 9.41 3.60
N ARG A 145 7.86 9.10 4.18
CA ARG A 145 6.58 9.25 3.46
C ARG A 145 6.29 10.76 3.33
N LYS A 146 5.73 11.19 2.19
CA LYS A 146 5.27 12.58 1.98
C LYS A 146 4.32 12.98 3.12
N ASN A 147 4.58 14.10 3.80
CA ASN A 147 3.78 14.57 4.94
C ASN A 147 2.39 15.06 4.45
N SER A 148 1.38 15.07 5.34
CA SER A 148 0.12 15.81 5.18
C SER A 148 0.28 17.24 4.64
N LYS A 149 1.37 17.92 5.01
CA LYS A 149 1.75 19.25 4.49
C LYS A 149 2.15 19.20 3.01
N ASP A 150 2.85 18.16 2.57
CA ASP A 150 3.22 17.95 1.16
C ASP A 150 1.98 17.60 0.31
N ILE A 151 1.03 16.85 0.89
CA ILE A 151 -0.26 16.53 0.27
C ILE A 151 -1.11 17.79 0.09
N GLN A 152 -1.09 18.71 1.06
CA GLN A 152 -1.77 20.00 0.94
C GLN A 152 -1.11 20.91 -0.11
N ILE A 153 0.23 20.92 -0.18
CA ILE A 153 0.97 21.64 -1.24
C ILE A 153 0.63 21.06 -2.61
N GLU A 154 0.53 19.73 -2.75
CA GLU A 154 0.16 19.06 -4.00
C GLU A 154 -1.28 19.40 -4.43
N LYS A 155 -2.24 19.46 -3.48
CA LYS A 155 -3.61 19.93 -3.72
C LYS A 155 -3.68 21.40 -4.13
N LEU A 156 -2.96 22.28 -3.42
CA LEU A 156 -2.92 23.72 -3.74
C LEU A 156 -2.25 23.97 -5.09
N THR A 157 -1.21 23.20 -5.42
CA THR A 157 -0.55 23.26 -6.72
C THR A 157 -1.48 22.80 -7.83
N GLN A 158 -2.30 21.77 -7.58
CA GLN A 158 -3.35 21.34 -8.52
C GLN A 158 -4.40 22.44 -8.72
N GLU A 159 -4.92 23.04 -7.65
CA GLU A 159 -5.93 24.11 -7.74
C GLU A 159 -5.41 25.36 -8.47
N VAL A 160 -4.14 25.74 -8.28
CA VAL A 160 -3.53 26.88 -9.00
C VAL A 160 -3.33 26.55 -10.48
N ASN A 161 -2.96 25.31 -10.81
CA ASN A 161 -2.82 24.88 -12.20
C ASN A 161 -4.17 24.81 -12.92
N GLU A 162 -5.24 24.38 -12.23
CA GLU A 162 -6.60 24.41 -12.76
C GLU A 162 -7.08 25.85 -13.04
N LEU A 163 -6.78 26.80 -12.15
CA LEU A 163 -7.08 28.21 -12.36
C LEU A 163 -6.28 28.80 -13.54
N ASP A 164 -5.00 28.45 -13.67
CA ASP A 164 -4.16 28.86 -14.80
C ASP A 164 -4.67 28.29 -16.13
N GLU A 165 -5.20 27.06 -16.13
CA GLU A 165 -5.78 26.43 -17.32
C GLU A 165 -7.11 27.08 -17.73
N LEU A 166 -7.98 27.41 -16.76
CA LEU A 166 -9.24 28.12 -17.02
C LEU A 166 -9.04 29.55 -17.54
N LEU A 167 -7.92 30.20 -17.18
CA LEU A 167 -7.61 31.58 -17.54
C LEU A 167 -6.73 31.72 -18.79
N LYS A 168 -6.22 30.62 -19.36
CA LYS A 168 -5.54 30.65 -20.67
C LYS A 168 -6.42 31.21 -21.79
N ASP A 169 -7.73 31.06 -21.65
CA ASP A 169 -8.72 31.52 -22.63
C ASP A 169 -9.25 32.94 -22.34
N THR A 170 -8.91 33.56 -21.19
CA THR A 170 -9.42 34.87 -20.78
C THR A 170 -8.30 35.90 -20.55
N SER A 171 -8.05 36.70 -21.59
CA SER A 171 -7.44 38.04 -21.57
C SER A 171 -6.22 38.32 -20.66
N GLY A 172 -5.33 37.36 -20.36
CA GLY A 172 -3.94 37.56 -19.87
C GLY A 172 -3.71 38.40 -18.59
N LYS A 173 -4.76 38.96 -17.98
CA LYS A 173 -4.72 40.04 -16.98
C LYS A 173 -4.30 39.55 -15.60
N PHE A 174 -4.57 38.28 -15.30
CA PHE A 174 -4.23 37.62 -14.03
C PHE A 174 -2.97 36.74 -14.10
N LYS A 175 -2.34 36.63 -15.27
CA LYS A 175 -1.22 35.72 -15.52
C LYS A 175 0.02 36.04 -14.66
N GLN A 176 0.28 37.32 -14.42
CA GLN A 176 1.41 37.75 -13.58
C GLN A 176 1.17 37.43 -12.10
N GLU A 177 -0.04 37.67 -11.58
CA GLU A 177 -0.40 37.35 -10.19
C GLU A 177 -0.39 35.82 -9.94
N ILE A 178 -0.77 35.02 -10.93
CA ILE A 178 -0.71 33.55 -10.86
C ILE A 178 0.72 33.03 -10.84
N GLU A 179 1.60 33.57 -11.70
CA GLU A 179 3.02 33.19 -11.69
C GLU A 179 3.73 33.64 -10.42
N GLU A 180 3.36 34.79 -9.84
CA GLU A 180 3.88 35.24 -8.55
C GLU A 180 3.42 34.34 -7.39
N LEU A 181 2.15 33.88 -7.41
CA LEU A 181 1.65 32.89 -6.45
C LEU A 181 2.35 31.52 -6.61
N LYS A 182 2.60 31.07 -7.84
CA LYS A 182 3.38 29.83 -8.10
C LYS A 182 4.81 29.95 -7.59
N LEU A 183 5.41 31.14 -7.67
CA LEU A 183 6.76 31.39 -7.15
C LEU A 183 6.77 31.39 -5.62
N LYS A 184 5.80 32.05 -4.97
CA LYS A 184 5.64 32.03 -3.50
C LYS A 184 5.32 30.62 -2.97
N LEU A 185 4.57 29.81 -3.71
CA LEU A 185 4.28 28.39 -3.38
C LEU A 185 5.52 27.49 -3.45
N LYS A 186 6.55 27.88 -4.21
CA LYS A 186 7.84 27.17 -4.26
C LYS A 186 8.77 27.54 -3.12
N ASP A 187 8.51 28.64 -2.41
CA ASP A 187 9.30 29.05 -1.24
C ASP A 187 8.77 28.34 0.01
N SER A 188 9.62 27.47 0.58
CA SER A 188 9.35 26.67 1.78
C SER A 188 9.10 27.50 3.05
N ASN A 189 9.45 28.79 3.07
CA ASN A 189 9.33 29.68 4.23
C ASN A 189 8.10 30.60 4.19
N ALA A 190 7.25 30.54 3.17
CA ALA A 190 6.11 31.44 3.05
C ALA A 190 4.98 31.11 4.05
N ASP A 191 4.35 32.15 4.60
CA ASP A 191 3.18 32.02 5.48
C ASP A 191 1.98 31.48 4.70
N LYS A 192 1.64 30.22 5.01
CA LYS A 192 0.69 29.39 4.28
C LYS A 192 -0.76 29.88 4.44
N GLU A 193 -1.08 30.52 5.56
CA GLU A 193 -2.42 31.03 5.83
C GLU A 193 -2.67 32.36 5.08
N ALA A 194 -1.61 33.17 4.92
CA ALA A 194 -1.65 34.37 4.09
C ALA A 194 -1.85 34.03 2.61
N LEU A 195 -1.16 33.00 2.11
CA LEU A 195 -1.30 32.52 0.72
C LEU A 195 -2.72 32.02 0.40
N LEU A 196 -3.37 31.33 1.35
CA LEU A 196 -4.76 30.90 1.20
C LEU A 196 -5.73 32.08 1.05
N LYS A 197 -5.51 33.16 1.80
CA LYS A 197 -6.31 34.39 1.69
C LYS A 197 -6.08 35.10 0.36
N GLU A 198 -4.83 35.17 -0.11
CA GLU A 198 -4.50 35.74 -1.43
C GLU A 198 -5.15 34.96 -2.58
N ILE A 199 -5.08 33.62 -2.57
CA ILE A 199 -5.70 32.75 -3.59
C ILE A 199 -7.23 32.91 -3.62
N LYS A 200 -7.86 32.97 -2.43
CA LYS A 200 -9.31 33.16 -2.32
C LYS A 200 -9.76 34.54 -2.81
N ALA A 201 -8.98 35.58 -2.51
CA ALA A 201 -9.25 36.94 -3.00
C ALA A 201 -9.11 37.04 -4.52
N LEU A 202 -8.09 36.38 -5.09
CA LEU A 202 -7.87 36.32 -6.54
C LEU A 202 -9.06 35.66 -7.25
N ARG A 203 -9.58 34.54 -6.70
CA ARG A 203 -10.80 33.89 -7.22
C ARG A 203 -12.00 34.81 -7.21
N MET A 204 -12.23 35.55 -6.12
CA MET A 204 -13.36 36.49 -6.06
C MET A 204 -13.26 37.57 -7.13
N LYS A 205 -12.06 38.13 -7.35
CA LYS A 205 -11.83 39.10 -8.44
C LYS A 205 -12.08 38.52 -9.83
N ILE A 206 -11.65 37.29 -10.09
CA ILE A 206 -11.87 36.60 -11.38
C ILE A 206 -13.36 36.36 -11.64
N VAL A 207 -14.10 35.94 -10.60
CA VAL A 207 -15.56 35.71 -10.71
C VAL A 207 -16.30 37.03 -10.90
N GLU A 208 -15.94 38.08 -10.19
CA GLU A 208 -16.53 39.42 -10.38
C GLU A 208 -16.29 39.94 -11.81
N GLU A 209 -15.08 39.77 -12.35
CA GLU A 209 -14.74 40.27 -13.69
C GLU A 209 -15.43 39.48 -14.81
N SER A 210 -15.58 38.16 -14.66
CA SER A 210 -16.36 37.33 -15.63
C SER A 210 -17.86 37.66 -15.62
N VAL A 211 -18.43 38.03 -14.47
CA VAL A 211 -19.82 38.52 -14.35
C VAL A 211 -20.00 39.89 -15.00
N VAL A 212 -18.99 40.77 -14.93
CA VAL A 212 -19.04 42.09 -15.60
C VAL A 212 -18.97 41.93 -17.12
N GLN A 213 -18.10 41.07 -17.64
CA GLN A 213 -17.98 40.80 -19.08
C GLN A 213 -19.27 40.17 -19.66
N ALA A 214 -19.95 39.29 -18.90
CA ALA A 214 -21.23 38.72 -19.29
C ALA A 214 -22.34 39.79 -19.40
N LYS A 215 -22.35 40.79 -18.49
CA LYS A 215 -23.31 41.91 -18.51
C LYS A 215 -23.05 42.91 -19.65
N GLU A 216 -21.80 43.10 -20.05
CA GLU A 216 -21.46 43.92 -21.21
C GLU A 216 -21.81 43.25 -22.54
N ALA A 217 -21.59 41.93 -22.67
CA ALA A 217 -22.00 41.17 -23.84
C ALA A 217 -23.53 41.16 -24.05
N GLU A 218 -24.31 41.15 -22.97
CA GLU A 218 -25.78 41.18 -23.04
C GLU A 218 -26.33 42.55 -23.49
N LYS A 219 -25.58 43.65 -23.29
CA LYS A 219 -25.95 44.98 -23.79
C LYS A 219 -25.75 45.10 -25.31
N VAL A 220 -24.68 44.52 -25.86
CA VAL A 220 -24.35 44.58 -27.30
C VAL A 220 -25.38 43.81 -28.16
N VAL A 221 -26.00 42.75 -27.62
CA VAL A 221 -27.03 41.96 -28.32
C VAL A 221 -28.39 42.66 -28.35
N LYS A 222 -28.67 43.60 -27.43
CA LYS A 222 -29.96 44.33 -27.38
C LYS A 222 -30.03 45.50 -28.37
N GLU A 223 -28.90 46.06 -28.79
CA GLU A 223 -28.87 47.19 -29.73
C GLU A 223 -28.98 46.78 -31.22
N THR A 224 -28.72 45.51 -31.57
CA THR A 224 -28.65 45.05 -32.97
C THR A 224 -29.98 44.57 -33.60
N LYS A 225 -31.11 44.58 -32.87
CA LYS A 225 -32.40 44.01 -33.33
C LYS A 225 -33.44 45.02 -33.84
N LYS A 226 -33.04 46.17 -34.39
CA LYS A 226 -33.98 47.19 -34.89
C LYS A 226 -33.71 47.62 -36.35
N ALA A 227 -33.75 46.67 -37.32
CA ALA A 227 -33.96 46.99 -38.74
C ALA A 227 -34.33 45.74 -39.58
N GLU A 228 -35.61 45.71 -39.98
CA GLU A 228 -36.29 45.11 -41.15
C GLU A 228 -36.06 43.64 -41.67
N PRO A 229 -37.11 43.04 -42.30
CA PRO A 229 -37.19 41.62 -42.59
C PRO A 229 -37.05 41.27 -44.08
N LYS A 230 -36.39 40.14 -44.40
CA LYS A 230 -36.84 39.18 -45.45
C LYS A 230 -36.00 37.89 -45.45
N LYS A 231 -36.74 36.77 -45.50
CA LYS A 231 -36.42 35.36 -45.86
C LYS A 231 -34.97 35.03 -46.22
N VAL A 232 -34.41 33.98 -45.61
CA VAL A 232 -34.33 32.59 -46.13
C VAL A 232 -33.80 31.67 -45.00
N VAL A 233 -34.20 30.41 -45.06
CA VAL A 233 -34.10 29.30 -44.09
C VAL A 233 -32.67 28.79 -43.92
N GLU A 234 -32.16 28.60 -42.69
CA GLU A 234 -31.43 27.38 -42.31
C GLU A 234 -31.28 27.21 -40.79
N LYS A 235 -31.28 25.94 -40.36
CA LYS A 235 -31.44 25.43 -39.00
C LYS A 235 -30.25 25.71 -38.07
N VAL A 236 -30.50 26.16 -36.85
CA VAL A 236 -29.69 25.83 -35.65
C VAL A 236 -30.61 25.78 -34.42
N GLU A 237 -30.77 24.59 -33.84
CA GLU A 237 -31.49 24.38 -32.57
C GLU A 237 -30.62 24.76 -31.37
N ILE A 238 -30.89 25.96 -30.85
CA ILE A 238 -31.20 26.29 -29.44
C ILE A 238 -30.41 25.50 -28.36
N VAL A 239 -29.41 26.16 -27.77
CA VAL A 239 -29.01 25.95 -26.37
C VAL A 239 -29.75 26.99 -25.52
N LYS A 240 -30.61 26.55 -24.60
CA LYS A 240 -31.18 27.40 -23.54
C LYS A 240 -30.65 26.92 -22.20
N GLU A 241 -29.70 27.68 -21.71
CA GLU A 241 -29.12 27.62 -20.37
C GLU A 241 -30.11 28.23 -19.39
N VAL A 242 -30.49 27.48 -18.34
CA VAL A 242 -31.28 28.00 -17.22
C VAL A 242 -30.37 27.97 -16.00
N VAL A 243 -29.97 29.17 -15.60
CA VAL A 243 -29.34 29.51 -14.33
C VAL A 243 -30.23 29.02 -13.19
N LYS A 244 -29.68 28.22 -12.27
CA LYS A 244 -30.29 28.04 -10.95
C LYS A 244 -29.24 28.16 -9.86
N GLU A 245 -29.61 29.01 -8.91
CA GLU A 245 -28.84 29.59 -7.82
C GLU A 245 -28.27 28.53 -6.86
N VAL A 246 -27.02 28.75 -6.44
CA VAL A 246 -26.35 27.97 -5.40
C VAL A 246 -26.62 28.63 -4.05
N PRO A 247 -27.30 27.97 -3.09
CA PRO A 247 -27.25 28.38 -1.70
C PRO A 247 -25.96 27.88 -1.05
N ILE A 248 -25.29 28.81 -0.37
CA ILE A 248 -24.17 28.61 0.53
C ILE A 248 -24.65 27.80 1.75
N TYR A 249 -23.95 26.71 2.09
CA TYR A 249 -24.03 26.06 3.39
C TYR A 249 -22.65 26.01 4.05
N ILE A 250 -22.62 26.53 5.27
CA ILE A 250 -21.51 26.56 6.22
C ILE A 250 -21.63 25.33 7.15
N GLU A 251 -20.48 24.83 7.60
CA GLU A 251 -20.25 23.96 8.77
C GLU A 251 -20.75 22.50 8.74
N LYS A 252 -19.81 21.55 8.73
CA LYS A 252 -19.38 20.84 9.95
C LYS A 252 -18.29 19.80 9.67
N GLU A 253 -17.23 19.89 10.46
CA GLU A 253 -16.25 18.83 10.67
C GLU A 253 -16.93 17.55 11.16
N VAL A 254 -16.66 16.43 10.48
CA VAL A 254 -16.58 15.11 11.13
C VAL A 254 -15.45 14.35 10.44
N ILE A 255 -14.26 14.42 11.05
CA ILE A 255 -13.11 13.58 10.67
C ILE A 255 -13.35 12.20 11.27
N LYS A 256 -13.55 11.21 10.40
CA LYS A 256 -13.49 9.80 10.77
C LYS A 256 -12.90 9.05 9.60
N GLU A 257 -11.60 8.77 9.65
CA GLU A 257 -11.02 7.62 8.97
C GLU A 257 -9.68 7.18 9.56
N VAL A 258 -9.63 5.88 9.82
CA VAL A 258 -8.53 4.98 10.16
C VAL A 258 -8.10 4.32 8.82
N PRO A 259 -7.29 3.25 8.83
CA PRO A 259 -5.83 3.10 8.86
C PRO A 259 -5.22 2.87 7.45
N MET A 260 -3.91 3.06 7.26
CA MET A 260 -3.23 2.55 6.06
C MET A 260 -1.73 2.20 6.22
N TYR A 261 -1.52 1.00 6.78
CA TYR A 261 -0.36 0.14 6.58
C TYR A 261 0.25 0.21 5.14
N ILE A 262 1.56 -0.04 4.99
CA ILE A 262 2.07 -1.28 4.37
C ILE A 262 3.59 -1.30 4.12
N GLU A 263 4.13 -2.49 4.41
CA GLU A 263 5.46 -3.10 4.27
C GLU A 263 6.12 -2.98 2.87
N LYS A 264 7.45 -2.80 2.68
CA LYS A 264 8.67 -3.59 3.01
C LYS A 264 8.98 -4.69 1.96
N GLU A 265 10.16 -4.62 1.33
CA GLU A 265 11.01 -5.80 1.11
C GLU A 265 12.47 -5.44 0.74
N VAL A 266 13.35 -6.44 0.84
CA VAL A 266 14.76 -6.39 1.24
C VAL A 266 15.66 -7.13 0.21
N VAL A 267 16.79 -6.49 -0.14
CA VAL A 267 18.20 -6.98 -0.38
C VAL A 267 18.43 -8.20 -1.30
N LYS A 268 19.09 -8.13 -2.49
CA LYS A 268 20.49 -7.84 -2.94
C LYS A 268 21.45 -9.04 -2.92
N GLU A 269 22.05 -9.36 -4.08
CA GLU A 269 23.49 -9.69 -4.20
C GLU A 269 24.04 -9.42 -5.64
N VAL A 270 25.35 -9.24 -5.73
CA VAL A 270 26.09 -8.46 -6.76
C VAL A 270 26.97 -9.36 -7.63
N GLN A 271 27.06 -9.09 -8.95
CA GLN A 271 28.32 -9.18 -9.71
C GLN A 271 28.24 -8.41 -11.05
N THR A 272 29.33 -7.69 -11.35
CA THR A 272 29.72 -6.94 -12.56
C THR A 272 29.51 -7.75 -13.86
N VAL A 273 29.19 -7.22 -15.07
CA VAL A 273 29.89 -6.24 -15.92
C VAL A 273 28.95 -5.67 -17.02
N LYS A 274 29.41 -4.59 -17.67
CA LYS A 274 29.02 -4.04 -18.99
C LYS A 274 27.63 -3.40 -19.12
N GLN A 275 27.69 -2.08 -19.26
CA GLN A 275 26.72 -1.20 -19.87
C GLN A 275 26.25 -1.76 -21.23
N SER A 276 25.00 -2.22 -21.29
CA SER A 276 24.24 -2.38 -22.52
C SER A 276 22.88 -1.72 -22.38
N VAL A 277 22.54 -0.95 -23.38
CA VAL A 277 21.41 -0.05 -23.54
C VAL A 277 20.07 -0.81 -23.53
N VAL A 278 19.10 -0.29 -22.76
CA VAL A 278 17.63 -0.30 -22.90
C VAL A 278 16.92 -1.62 -23.23
N GLU A 279 16.07 -2.08 -22.30
CA GLU A 279 14.71 -2.53 -22.63
C GLU A 279 13.72 -2.14 -21.52
N SER A 280 13.35 -0.87 -21.54
CA SER A 280 12.15 -0.35 -20.88
C SER A 280 10.93 -0.82 -21.67
N LYS A 281 10.15 -1.76 -21.13
CA LYS A 281 8.70 -1.90 -21.39
C LYS A 281 8.06 -2.77 -20.31
N LYS A 282 7.59 -2.11 -19.24
CA LYS A 282 6.85 -2.75 -18.14
C LYS A 282 5.38 -3.02 -18.49
N TYR A 283 4.87 -2.45 -19.59
CA TYR A 283 3.54 -2.71 -20.13
C TYR A 283 3.54 -3.90 -21.09
N ALA A 284 2.50 -4.73 -21.04
CA ALA A 284 2.27 -5.75 -22.04
C ALA A 284 0.81 -5.80 -22.46
N TYR A 285 0.58 -5.82 -23.77
CA TYR A 285 -0.73 -6.15 -24.29
C TYR A 285 -0.93 -7.67 -24.26
N ILE A 286 -2.02 -8.14 -23.64
CA ILE A 286 -2.25 -9.57 -23.40
C ILE A 286 -2.19 -10.41 -24.68
N LYS A 287 -2.69 -9.90 -25.82
CA LYS A 287 -2.66 -10.64 -27.10
C LYS A 287 -1.26 -10.84 -27.67
N ASN A 288 -0.27 -10.08 -27.22
CA ASN A 288 1.11 -10.21 -27.65
C ASN A 288 1.88 -11.29 -26.85
N LEU A 289 1.25 -11.91 -25.86
CA LEU A 289 1.86 -12.96 -25.04
C LEU A 289 1.65 -14.34 -25.66
N SER A 290 2.44 -15.34 -25.23
CA SER A 290 2.18 -16.74 -25.60
C SER A 290 0.83 -17.22 -25.08
N LEU A 291 0.22 -18.21 -25.74
CA LEU A 291 -1.11 -18.73 -25.35
C LEU A 291 -1.18 -19.18 -23.89
N MET A 292 -0.12 -19.80 -23.36
CA MET A 292 -0.05 -20.19 -21.95
C MET A 292 -0.02 -18.96 -21.03
N LYS A 293 0.82 -17.96 -21.33
CA LYS A 293 0.87 -16.72 -20.54
C LYS A 293 -0.43 -15.93 -20.60
N GLN A 294 -1.14 -15.97 -21.73
CA GLN A 294 -2.48 -15.41 -21.88
C GLN A 294 -3.47 -16.08 -20.93
N LEU A 295 -3.47 -17.42 -20.89
CA LEU A 295 -4.33 -18.21 -20.01
C LEU A 295 -4.02 -17.97 -18.52
N GLU A 296 -2.74 -17.96 -18.14
CA GLU A 296 -2.28 -17.69 -16.77
C GLU A 296 -2.64 -16.27 -16.32
N SER A 297 -2.44 -15.27 -17.19
CA SER A 297 -2.83 -13.88 -16.92
C SER A 297 -4.33 -13.75 -16.71
N LEU A 298 -5.14 -14.44 -17.53
CA LEU A 298 -6.59 -14.46 -17.39
C LEU A 298 -7.04 -15.18 -16.11
N ALA A 299 -6.36 -16.26 -15.72
CA ALA A 299 -6.63 -16.97 -14.47
C ALA A 299 -6.39 -16.09 -13.24
N LEU A 300 -5.28 -15.36 -13.22
CA LEU A 300 -4.96 -14.39 -12.18
C LEU A 300 -5.97 -13.24 -12.17
N TYR A 301 -6.36 -12.76 -13.34
CA TYR A 301 -7.40 -11.73 -13.47
C TYR A 301 -8.74 -12.20 -12.91
N ALA A 302 -9.20 -13.42 -13.24
CA ALA A 302 -10.44 -13.97 -12.71
C ALA A 302 -10.42 -14.03 -11.17
N LYS A 303 -9.31 -14.47 -10.57
CA LYS A 303 -9.16 -14.48 -9.11
C LYS A 303 -9.12 -13.09 -8.48
N LYS A 304 -8.50 -12.13 -9.16
CA LYS A 304 -8.54 -10.72 -8.75
C LYS A 304 -9.97 -10.18 -8.77
N VAL A 305 -10.75 -10.44 -9.82
CA VAL A 305 -12.16 -10.01 -9.91
C VAL A 305 -13.03 -10.71 -8.86
N GLU A 306 -12.77 -11.99 -8.58
CA GLU A 306 -13.44 -12.73 -7.50
C GLU A 306 -13.23 -12.05 -6.14
N ALA A 307 -11.97 -11.73 -5.80
CA ALA A 307 -11.63 -11.00 -4.58
C ALA A 307 -12.27 -9.60 -4.52
N ILE A 308 -12.29 -8.88 -5.64
CA ILE A 308 -12.98 -7.59 -5.76
C ILE A 308 -14.49 -7.78 -5.56
N SER A 309 -15.13 -8.75 -6.21
CA SER A 309 -16.58 -8.97 -6.09
C SER A 309 -17.00 -9.33 -4.67
N ASN A 310 -16.12 -9.96 -3.89
CA ASN A 310 -16.38 -10.31 -2.51
C ASN A 310 -16.28 -9.12 -1.54
N SER A 311 -15.65 -7.99 -1.92
CA SER A 311 -15.62 -6.79 -1.08
C SER A 311 -16.88 -5.92 -1.19
N TYR A 312 -17.78 -6.21 -2.13
CA TYR A 312 -19.01 -5.44 -2.35
C TYR A 312 -20.24 -6.26 -1.95
N GLU A 313 -20.70 -6.06 -0.72
CA GLU A 313 -21.92 -6.70 -0.20
C GLU A 313 -23.17 -5.80 -0.29
N LYS A 314 -22.96 -4.48 -0.35
CA LYS A 314 -24.02 -3.47 -0.38
C LYS A 314 -24.03 -2.72 -1.69
N GLU A 315 -25.21 -2.32 -2.13
CA GLU A 315 -25.42 -1.52 -3.32
C GLU A 315 -24.58 -0.23 -3.30
N VAL A 316 -23.87 0.03 -4.40
CA VAL A 316 -23.03 1.22 -4.59
C VAL A 316 -23.52 1.98 -5.82
N ILE A 317 -23.82 3.26 -5.64
CA ILE A 317 -24.30 4.15 -6.70
C ILE A 317 -23.15 5.05 -7.15
N THR A 318 -22.91 5.12 -8.46
CA THR A 318 -21.96 6.02 -9.11
C THR A 318 -22.62 6.75 -10.27
N SER A 319 -21.92 7.71 -10.86
CA SER A 319 -22.37 8.37 -12.10
C SER A 319 -22.56 7.37 -13.24
N GLU A 320 -23.52 7.64 -14.12
CA GLU A 320 -23.78 6.79 -15.30
C GLU A 320 -22.51 6.60 -16.16
N LYS A 321 -21.67 7.62 -16.29
CA LYS A 321 -20.44 7.54 -17.08
C LYS A 321 -19.35 6.68 -16.40
N ASP A 322 -19.20 6.72 -15.08
CA ASP A 322 -18.26 5.83 -14.35
C ASP A 322 -18.74 4.37 -14.38
N PHE A 323 -20.05 4.15 -14.27
CA PHE A 323 -20.64 2.84 -14.46
C PHE A 323 -20.33 2.27 -15.85
N MET A 324 -20.48 3.09 -16.90
CA MET A 324 -20.14 2.68 -18.27
C MET A 324 -18.64 2.44 -18.47
N ASP A 325 -17.76 3.19 -17.79
CA ASP A 325 -16.32 2.92 -17.78
C ASP A 325 -16.03 1.52 -17.20
N ILE A 326 -16.62 1.18 -16.04
CA ILE A 326 -16.47 -0.14 -15.41
C ILE A 326 -16.97 -1.26 -16.32
N LYS A 327 -18.16 -1.07 -16.92
CA LYS A 327 -18.75 -2.04 -17.84
C LYS A 327 -17.87 -2.28 -19.07
N SER A 328 -17.32 -1.20 -19.64
CA SER A 328 -16.41 -1.28 -20.78
C SER A 328 -15.15 -2.09 -20.47
N GLU A 329 -14.60 -1.99 -19.25
CA GLU A 329 -13.45 -2.82 -18.88
C GLU A 329 -13.80 -4.31 -18.81
N PHE A 330 -14.97 -4.68 -18.28
CA PHE A 330 -15.41 -6.09 -18.29
C PHE A 330 -15.65 -6.62 -19.70
N GLU A 331 -16.25 -5.82 -20.59
CA GLU A 331 -16.50 -6.21 -21.98
C GLU A 331 -15.20 -6.53 -22.72
N LYS A 332 -14.12 -5.78 -22.48
CA LYS A 332 -12.80 -6.06 -23.08
C LYS A 332 -12.26 -7.42 -22.64
N VAL A 333 -12.38 -7.76 -21.35
CA VAL A 333 -11.89 -9.05 -20.82
C VAL A 333 -12.74 -10.21 -21.31
N LEU A 334 -14.07 -10.09 -21.27
CA LEU A 334 -14.99 -11.12 -21.77
C LEU A 334 -14.82 -11.33 -23.28
N GLY A 335 -14.57 -10.27 -24.04
CA GLY A 335 -14.22 -10.37 -25.46
C GLY A 335 -12.90 -11.10 -25.70
N PHE A 336 -11.90 -10.85 -24.84
CA PHE A 336 -10.63 -11.57 -24.89
C PHE A 336 -10.79 -13.05 -24.52
N GLU A 337 -11.54 -13.38 -23.47
CA GLU A 337 -11.84 -14.75 -23.03
C GLU A 337 -12.49 -15.59 -24.15
N LYS A 338 -13.48 -15.02 -24.86
CA LYS A 338 -14.07 -15.64 -26.06
C LYS A 338 -13.07 -15.87 -27.19
N THR A 339 -12.15 -14.93 -27.39
CA THR A 339 -11.07 -15.06 -28.40
C THR A 339 -10.13 -16.21 -28.02
N LEU A 340 -9.77 -16.31 -26.74
CA LEU A 340 -8.91 -17.37 -26.22
C LEU A 340 -9.60 -18.74 -26.29
N ALA A 341 -10.90 -18.82 -26.04
CA ALA A 341 -11.70 -20.04 -26.19
C ALA A 341 -11.73 -20.58 -27.62
N SER A 342 -11.54 -19.70 -28.61
CA SER A 342 -11.46 -20.05 -30.03
C SER A 342 -10.04 -20.42 -30.49
N SER A 343 -9.05 -20.32 -29.61
CA SER A 343 -7.65 -20.63 -29.90
C SER A 343 -7.36 -22.14 -29.77
N ASN A 344 -6.28 -22.61 -30.41
CA ASN A 344 -5.88 -24.02 -30.37
C ASN A 344 -5.21 -24.38 -29.04
N LEU A 345 -6.01 -24.56 -27.99
CA LEU A 345 -5.58 -24.99 -26.65
C LEU A 345 -5.61 -26.52 -26.52
N ASP A 346 -4.68 -27.08 -25.74
CA ASP A 346 -4.75 -28.48 -25.32
C ASP A 346 -5.92 -28.71 -24.34
N ASP A 347 -6.28 -29.97 -24.11
CA ASP A 347 -7.47 -30.31 -23.32
C ASP A 347 -7.39 -29.86 -21.86
N LYS A 348 -6.19 -29.85 -21.25
CA LYS A 348 -6.01 -29.35 -19.88
C LYS A 348 -6.22 -27.84 -19.84
N SER A 349 -5.65 -27.12 -20.81
CA SER A 349 -5.83 -25.68 -20.96
C SER A 349 -7.29 -25.29 -21.23
N LYS A 350 -8.04 -26.09 -22.00
CA LYS A 350 -9.49 -25.89 -22.20
C LYS A 350 -10.29 -26.10 -20.91
N GLN A 351 -9.96 -27.12 -20.13
CA GLN A 351 -10.61 -27.34 -18.82
C GLN A 351 -10.33 -26.19 -17.85
N LEU A 352 -9.08 -25.72 -17.80
CA LEU A 352 -8.70 -24.57 -17.00
C LEU A 352 -9.45 -23.31 -17.46
N LEU A 353 -9.52 -23.05 -18.78
CA LEU A 353 -10.28 -21.93 -19.32
C LEU A 353 -11.75 -21.99 -18.90
N LYS A 354 -12.38 -23.18 -18.94
CA LYS A 354 -13.77 -23.35 -18.48
C LYS A 354 -13.97 -22.95 -17.01
N LEU A 355 -13.02 -23.28 -16.13
CA LEU A 355 -13.06 -22.87 -14.72
C LEU A 355 -12.89 -21.36 -14.57
N ILE A 356 -11.96 -20.77 -15.34
CA ILE A 356 -11.72 -19.32 -15.39
C ILE A 356 -12.98 -18.59 -15.86
N SER A 357 -13.58 -19.01 -16.97
CA SER A 357 -14.81 -18.43 -17.52
C SER A 357 -15.95 -18.46 -16.50
N LYS A 358 -16.09 -19.56 -15.75
CA LYS A 358 -17.09 -19.68 -14.70
C LYS A 358 -16.85 -18.70 -13.55
N SER A 359 -15.63 -18.67 -12.99
CA SER A 359 -15.27 -17.74 -11.91
C SER A 359 -15.47 -16.29 -12.34
N LEU A 360 -15.05 -15.94 -13.56
CA LEU A 360 -15.20 -14.61 -14.11
C LEU A 360 -16.68 -14.23 -14.29
N ALA A 361 -17.49 -15.11 -14.90
CA ALA A 361 -18.92 -14.86 -15.09
C ALA A 361 -19.66 -14.63 -13.76
N THR A 362 -19.43 -15.50 -12.76
CA THR A 362 -20.03 -15.35 -11.44
C THR A 362 -19.61 -14.04 -10.76
N SER A 363 -18.33 -13.68 -10.83
CA SER A 363 -17.80 -12.48 -10.17
C SER A 363 -18.29 -11.19 -10.85
N VAL A 364 -18.36 -11.18 -12.18
CA VAL A 364 -18.91 -10.05 -12.97
C VAL A 364 -20.40 -9.90 -12.72
N GLU A 365 -21.16 -10.99 -12.67
CA GLU A 365 -22.60 -10.96 -12.36
C GLU A 365 -22.86 -10.44 -10.93
N LYS A 366 -22.02 -10.85 -9.97
CA LYS A 366 -22.11 -10.34 -8.60
C LYS A 366 -21.88 -8.83 -8.57
N LEU A 367 -20.84 -8.33 -9.23
CA LEU A 367 -20.54 -6.89 -9.28
C LEU A 367 -21.62 -6.09 -10.03
N SER A 368 -22.17 -6.62 -11.12
CA SER A 368 -23.19 -5.91 -11.91
C SER A 368 -24.54 -5.79 -11.17
N LYS A 369 -24.84 -6.68 -10.23
CA LYS A 369 -26.02 -6.57 -9.35
C LYS A 369 -25.86 -5.49 -8.28
N VAL A 370 -24.63 -5.28 -7.82
CA VAL A 370 -24.33 -4.41 -6.67
C VAL A 370 -24.02 -2.97 -7.11
N ILE A 371 -23.45 -2.80 -8.31
CA ILE A 371 -23.06 -1.49 -8.82
C ILE A 371 -24.15 -0.91 -9.72
N LYS A 372 -24.59 0.32 -9.44
CA LYS A 372 -25.58 1.04 -10.25
C LYS A 372 -25.10 2.41 -10.71
N GLY A 373 -25.42 2.76 -11.95
CA GLY A 373 -25.25 4.11 -12.49
C GLY A 373 -26.48 4.97 -12.25
N SER A 374 -26.29 6.23 -11.84
CA SER A 374 -27.35 7.24 -11.72
C SER A 374 -26.99 8.49 -12.50
N LYS A 375 -28.00 9.12 -13.11
CA LYS A 375 -27.90 10.43 -13.78
C LYS A 375 -27.82 11.60 -12.81
N GLU A 376 -28.21 11.37 -11.56
CA GLU A 376 -28.19 12.38 -10.49
C GLU A 376 -26.81 12.51 -9.85
N VAL A 377 -25.89 11.58 -10.15
CA VAL A 377 -24.52 11.59 -9.63
C VAL A 377 -23.59 12.15 -10.70
N GLU A 378 -22.90 13.23 -10.37
CA GLU A 378 -21.93 13.88 -11.25
C GLU A 378 -20.70 13.00 -11.53
N TYR A 379 -20.16 13.09 -12.74
CA TYR A 379 -18.93 12.38 -13.14
C TYR A 379 -17.70 13.11 -12.62
N VAL A 380 -17.45 12.99 -11.31
CA VAL A 380 -16.29 13.61 -10.64
C VAL A 380 -15.53 12.57 -9.81
N PRO A 381 -14.20 12.71 -9.64
CA PRO A 381 -13.37 11.75 -8.90
C PRO A 381 -13.90 11.39 -7.51
N ALA A 382 -14.49 12.34 -6.79
CA ALA A 382 -15.05 12.12 -5.45
C ALA A 382 -16.27 11.19 -5.41
N LYS A 383 -16.90 10.90 -6.56
CA LYS A 383 -18.10 10.08 -6.67
C LYS A 383 -17.88 8.76 -7.41
N PHE A 384 -16.65 8.48 -7.85
CA PHE A 384 -16.30 7.20 -8.48
C PHE A 384 -16.27 6.08 -7.45
N ILE A 385 -16.38 4.85 -7.94
CA ILE A 385 -16.22 3.65 -7.11
C ILE A 385 -14.73 3.35 -6.95
N TYR A 386 -14.30 3.13 -5.71
CA TYR A 386 -12.91 2.78 -5.36
C TYR A 386 -12.84 1.42 -4.71
N TYR A 387 -11.79 0.67 -5.05
CA TYR A 387 -11.43 -0.57 -4.39
C TYR A 387 -10.16 -0.35 -3.55
N LYS A 388 -10.25 -0.66 -2.26
CA LYS A 388 -9.10 -0.68 -1.36
C LYS A 388 -8.33 -1.98 -1.54
N LYS A 389 -7.13 -1.91 -2.10
CA LYS A 389 -6.24 -3.07 -2.18
C LYS A 389 -5.86 -3.55 -0.77
N SER A 390 -5.38 -4.79 -0.70
CA SER A 390 -4.75 -5.29 0.53
C SER A 390 -3.66 -4.34 1.01
N THR A 391 -2.86 -3.77 0.08
CA THR A 391 -1.79 -2.75 0.26
C THR A 391 -2.26 -1.40 0.83
N GLY A 392 -3.56 -1.24 1.10
CA GLY A 392 -4.15 0.00 1.57
C GLY A 392 -4.52 0.99 0.46
N GLU A 393 -3.86 0.93 -0.70
CA GLU A 393 -4.12 1.83 -1.83
C GLU A 393 -5.59 1.77 -2.30
N ASN A 394 -6.24 2.93 -2.35
CA ASN A 394 -7.55 3.08 -2.98
C ASN A 394 -7.38 3.41 -4.47
N LEU A 395 -7.74 2.48 -5.35
CA LEU A 395 -7.76 2.71 -6.79
C LEU A 395 -9.19 2.74 -7.31
N ARG A 396 -9.45 3.59 -8.31
CA ARG A 396 -10.72 3.61 -9.03
C ARG A 396 -11.01 2.22 -9.58
N LEU A 397 -12.24 1.74 -9.43
CA LEU A 397 -12.64 0.38 -9.78
C LEU A 397 -12.40 0.10 -11.28
N ALA A 398 -12.73 1.05 -12.17
CA ALA A 398 -12.43 0.92 -13.59
C ALA A 398 -10.92 0.76 -13.87
N GLN A 399 -10.06 1.49 -13.16
CA GLN A 399 -8.61 1.37 -13.31
C GLN A 399 -8.11 0.00 -12.87
N ILE A 400 -8.54 -0.48 -11.70
CA ILE A 400 -8.06 -1.77 -11.20
C ILE A 400 -8.55 -2.94 -12.07
N LEU A 401 -9.72 -2.84 -12.70
CA LEU A 401 -10.24 -3.85 -13.63
C LEU A 401 -9.55 -3.83 -15.02
N SER A 402 -8.79 -2.79 -15.35
CA SER A 402 -8.18 -2.66 -16.67
C SER A 402 -6.93 -3.52 -16.90
N TYR A 403 -6.37 -4.15 -15.85
CA TYR A 403 -5.09 -4.85 -15.93
C TYR A 403 -4.93 -5.99 -14.91
N VAL A 404 -3.91 -6.83 -15.11
CA VAL A 404 -3.39 -7.81 -14.16
C VAL A 404 -1.86 -7.68 -14.07
N SER A 405 -1.33 -7.80 -12.85
CA SER A 405 0.12 -7.84 -12.62
C SER A 405 0.60 -9.28 -12.68
N TYR A 406 1.48 -9.59 -13.63
CA TYR A 406 2.03 -10.93 -13.80
C TYR A 406 3.41 -10.88 -14.47
N ASP A 407 4.35 -11.71 -14.02
CA ASP A 407 5.71 -11.82 -14.59
C ASP A 407 6.45 -10.47 -14.67
N GLY A 408 6.35 -9.64 -13.62
CA GLY A 408 6.94 -8.29 -13.58
C GLY A 408 6.31 -7.28 -14.56
N LYS A 409 5.21 -7.63 -15.22
CA LYS A 409 4.54 -6.81 -16.23
C LYS A 409 3.18 -6.33 -15.75
N HIS A 410 2.77 -5.19 -16.30
CA HIS A 410 1.42 -4.66 -16.26
C HIS A 410 0.70 -5.11 -17.52
N ILE A 411 -0.06 -6.21 -17.40
CA ILE A 411 -0.72 -6.84 -18.54
C ILE A 411 -2.13 -6.29 -18.66
N ALA A 412 -2.42 -5.63 -19.77
CA ALA A 412 -3.72 -5.04 -20.04
C ALA A 412 -4.40 -5.66 -21.27
N PHE A 413 -5.71 -5.43 -21.37
CA PHE A 413 -6.57 -6.03 -22.39
C PHE A 413 -6.75 -5.14 -23.63
N VAL A 414 -6.00 -4.04 -23.71
CA VAL A 414 -5.95 -3.12 -24.85
C VAL A 414 -4.51 -2.84 -25.26
N ASN A 415 -4.31 -2.26 -26.45
CA ASN A 415 -2.99 -1.82 -26.86
C ASN A 415 -2.51 -0.66 -25.96
N GLU A 416 -1.20 -0.49 -25.84
CA GLU A 416 -0.59 0.58 -25.01
C GLU A 416 -1.09 1.97 -25.42
N LYS A 417 -1.28 2.19 -26.72
CA LYS A 417 -1.79 3.47 -27.27
C LYS A 417 -3.22 3.79 -26.83
N ASP A 418 -4.01 2.76 -26.53
CA ASP A 418 -5.41 2.88 -26.14
C ASP A 418 -5.60 2.78 -24.62
N TYR A 419 -4.49 2.61 -23.87
CA TYR A 419 -4.53 2.44 -22.42
C TYR A 419 -4.57 3.79 -21.71
N LYS A 420 -5.69 4.07 -21.04
CA LYS A 420 -5.98 5.38 -20.43
C LYS A 420 -5.54 5.54 -18.98
N TYR A 421 -4.95 4.52 -18.36
CA TYR A 421 -4.61 4.53 -16.94
C TYR A 421 -3.10 4.49 -16.70
N ALA A 422 -2.68 4.82 -15.49
CA ALA A 422 -1.28 4.70 -15.08
C ALA A 422 -0.79 3.23 -15.14
N VAL A 423 0.42 3.04 -15.65
CA VAL A 423 1.09 1.74 -15.70
C VAL A 423 1.91 1.56 -14.44
N PHE A 424 1.61 0.51 -13.67
CA PHE A 424 2.32 0.24 -12.41
C PHE A 424 3.54 -0.64 -12.63
N THR A 425 4.58 -0.43 -11.82
CA THR A 425 5.73 -1.34 -11.78
C THR A 425 5.37 -2.55 -10.94
N SER A 426 5.07 -3.69 -11.58
CA SER A 426 4.82 -4.94 -10.86
C SER A 426 6.15 -5.47 -10.28
N PRO A 427 6.23 -5.81 -8.98
CA PRO A 427 7.37 -6.57 -8.47
C PRO A 427 7.41 -7.94 -9.15
N THR A 428 8.59 -8.41 -9.53
CA THR A 428 8.82 -9.81 -9.94
C THR A 428 8.62 -10.70 -8.72
N MET A 429 7.44 -11.30 -8.58
CA MET A 429 7.20 -12.30 -7.54
C MET A 429 7.74 -13.65 -8.02
N ASP A 430 8.85 -14.10 -7.42
CA ASP A 430 9.46 -15.44 -7.62
C ASP A 430 8.63 -16.60 -7.02
N LYS A 431 7.36 -16.35 -6.63
CA LYS A 431 6.52 -17.34 -5.96
C LYS A 431 5.44 -17.84 -6.92
N SER A 432 5.51 -19.13 -7.25
CA SER A 432 4.46 -19.87 -7.94
C SER A 432 3.22 -20.00 -7.04
N TYR A 433 2.20 -19.17 -7.24
CA TYR A 433 0.92 -19.33 -6.58
C TYR A 433 0.12 -20.46 -7.26
N PHE A 434 -0.34 -21.44 -6.49
CA PHE A 434 -1.34 -22.40 -6.95
C PHE A 434 -2.71 -21.70 -6.97
N LEU A 435 -3.29 -21.53 -8.16
CA LEU A 435 -4.64 -20.99 -8.30
C LEU A 435 -5.67 -22.10 -8.06
N VAL A 436 -6.49 -21.94 -7.03
CA VAL A 436 -7.58 -22.89 -6.71
C VAL A 436 -8.91 -22.26 -7.09
N PHE A 437 -9.59 -22.83 -8.08
CA PHE A 437 -10.97 -22.48 -8.41
C PHE A 437 -11.92 -23.41 -7.67
N GLU A 438 -12.94 -22.87 -6.99
CA GLU A 438 -13.95 -23.71 -6.34
C GLU A 438 -14.75 -24.49 -7.39
N SER A 439 -14.64 -25.82 -7.33
CA SER A 439 -15.47 -26.73 -8.12
C SER A 439 -16.87 -26.79 -7.50
N ALA A 440 -17.91 -26.60 -8.31
CA ALA A 440 -19.30 -26.61 -7.84
C ALA A 440 -19.87 -28.02 -7.57
N THR A 441 -19.12 -28.82 -6.81
CA THR A 441 -19.56 -30.14 -6.37
C THR A 441 -19.18 -30.36 -4.91
N SER A 442 -19.82 -29.61 -4.01
CA SER A 442 -20.01 -30.04 -2.62
C SER A 442 -21.29 -29.40 -2.06
N PRO A 443 -22.23 -30.18 -1.51
CA PRO A 443 -23.49 -29.68 -1.00
C PRO A 443 -23.28 -28.86 0.29
N MET A 444 -24.18 -27.88 0.50
CA MET A 444 -24.22 -26.99 1.67
C MET A 444 -24.06 -27.73 3.00
N PRO A 445 -23.43 -27.11 4.02
CA PRO A 445 -23.48 -27.64 5.37
C PRO A 445 -24.89 -27.48 5.96
N ILE A 446 -25.43 -28.63 6.37
CA ILE A 446 -26.67 -28.78 7.13
C ILE A 446 -26.54 -28.04 8.46
N ALA A 447 -27.50 -27.18 8.75
CA ALA A 447 -27.73 -26.62 10.08
C ALA A 447 -28.23 -27.70 11.05
N SER A 448 -27.64 -27.79 12.24
CA SER A 448 -28.29 -28.36 13.44
C SER A 448 -27.45 -28.17 14.72
N PRO A 449 -28.00 -28.34 15.95
CA PRO A 449 -28.40 -27.21 16.79
C PRO A 449 -27.72 -27.21 18.19
N ALA A 450 -28.21 -26.34 19.08
CA ALA A 450 -27.67 -25.98 20.39
C ALA A 450 -27.44 -27.12 21.42
N LYS A 451 -26.30 -27.00 22.15
CA LYS A 451 -25.88 -27.35 23.56
C LYS A 451 -26.79 -28.22 24.48
N PRO A 452 -26.28 -28.94 25.54
CA PRO A 452 -25.15 -28.56 26.43
C PRO A 452 -24.29 -29.67 27.15
N LYS A 453 -23.22 -29.19 27.85
CA LYS A 453 -22.53 -29.66 29.11
C LYS A 453 -21.49 -30.82 29.14
N SER A 454 -20.31 -30.46 29.71
CA SER A 454 -19.20 -31.21 30.37
C SER A 454 -18.58 -32.40 29.63
N GLU A 455 -17.28 -32.67 29.61
CA GLU A 455 -16.29 -32.63 30.68
C GLU A 455 -14.85 -32.70 30.06
N VAL A 456 -13.86 -32.52 30.92
CA VAL A 456 -12.43 -32.27 30.71
C VAL A 456 -11.66 -33.40 30.00
N ALA A 457 -10.79 -33.07 29.02
CA ALA A 457 -9.47 -33.70 28.81
C ALA A 457 -8.57 -32.88 27.86
N LYS A 458 -7.25 -33.02 28.06
CA LYS A 458 -6.09 -32.19 27.65
C LYS A 458 -5.73 -32.18 26.14
N PRO A 459 -4.85 -31.25 25.71
CA PRO A 459 -4.70 -30.83 24.31
C PRO A 459 -3.73 -31.70 23.51
N ALA A 460 -4.02 -31.90 22.23
CA ALA A 460 -3.07 -32.36 21.24
C ALA A 460 -2.77 -31.21 20.25
N GLU A 461 -1.50 -30.84 20.20
CA GLU A 461 -0.88 -29.99 19.18
C GLU A 461 -1.07 -30.61 17.78
N VAL A 462 -1.42 -29.76 16.81
CA VAL A 462 -1.18 -30.04 15.39
C VAL A 462 -0.36 -28.88 14.86
N THR A 463 0.94 -29.15 14.69
CA THR A 463 1.91 -28.31 14.00
C THR A 463 1.75 -28.45 12.48
N GLU A 464 1.93 -27.31 11.82
CA GLU A 464 2.01 -27.09 10.38
C GLU A 464 3.09 -27.95 9.71
N ALA A 465 2.77 -28.45 8.51
CA ALA A 465 3.71 -29.11 7.62
C ALA A 465 4.28 -28.11 6.61
N SER A 466 5.57 -27.81 6.72
CA SER A 466 6.40 -27.21 5.66
C SER A 466 7.09 -28.32 4.85
N LYS A 467 6.91 -28.33 3.53
CA LYS A 467 7.69 -29.16 2.61
C LYS A 467 9.12 -28.63 2.49
N HIS A 468 10.09 -29.42 2.95
CA HIS A 468 11.46 -29.38 2.45
C HIS A 468 11.88 -30.81 2.15
N ASN A 469 12.31 -31.05 0.90
CA ASN A 469 12.93 -32.25 0.36
C ASN A 469 12.51 -33.58 1.02
N GLU A 470 11.47 -34.21 0.45
CA GLU A 470 11.19 -35.62 0.70
C GLU A 470 12.34 -36.48 0.12
N VAL A 471 13.42 -36.63 0.88
CA VAL A 471 14.03 -37.96 0.97
C VAL A 471 12.93 -38.80 1.61
N SER A 472 12.29 -39.63 0.78
CA SER A 472 11.22 -40.55 1.17
C SER A 472 11.52 -41.11 2.57
N TRP A 473 10.63 -40.86 3.54
CA TRP A 473 10.81 -41.32 4.92
C TRP A 473 11.03 -42.84 4.97
N ALA A 474 10.46 -43.55 3.99
CA ALA A 474 10.68 -44.97 3.79
C ALA A 474 12.14 -45.27 3.43
N TYR A 475 12.79 -44.44 2.62
CA TYR A 475 14.20 -44.58 2.28
C TYR A 475 15.12 -44.40 3.48
N THR A 476 14.87 -43.38 4.32
CA THR A 476 15.64 -43.20 5.58
C THR A 476 15.37 -44.32 6.59
N PHE A 477 14.12 -44.79 6.68
CA PHE A 477 13.74 -45.91 7.56
C PHE A 477 14.41 -47.21 7.13
N TRP A 478 14.37 -47.56 5.84
CA TRP A 478 15.05 -48.73 5.31
C TRP A 478 16.57 -48.62 5.37
N ALA A 479 17.15 -47.42 5.19
CA ALA A 479 18.58 -47.20 5.33
C ALA A 479 19.07 -47.46 6.77
N ILE A 480 18.32 -47.03 7.78
CA ILE A 480 18.67 -47.29 9.19
C ILE A 480 18.60 -48.79 9.50
N ILE A 481 17.58 -49.49 9.00
CA ILE A 481 17.46 -50.94 9.17
C ILE A 481 18.61 -51.67 8.48
N LEU A 482 18.96 -51.30 7.25
CA LEU A 482 20.08 -51.90 6.51
C LEU A 482 21.43 -51.64 7.19
N TYR A 483 21.65 -50.44 7.73
CA TYR A 483 22.84 -50.14 8.53
C TYR A 483 22.91 -50.97 9.81
N GLY A 484 21.78 -51.18 10.48
CA GLY A 484 21.70 -52.06 11.66
C GLY A 484 22.07 -53.50 11.33
N ILE A 485 21.53 -54.04 10.24
CA ILE A 485 21.84 -55.41 9.78
C ILE A 485 23.32 -55.53 9.39
N ALA A 486 23.89 -54.54 8.70
CA ALA A 486 25.30 -54.52 8.35
C ALA A 486 26.20 -54.55 9.59
N TYR A 487 25.84 -53.83 10.65
CA TYR A 487 26.60 -53.82 11.91
C TYR A 487 26.54 -55.16 12.63
N VAL A 488 25.39 -55.83 12.62
CA VAL A 488 25.23 -57.17 13.20
C VAL A 488 26.07 -58.19 12.44
N ILE A 489 26.08 -58.14 11.11
CA ILE A 489 26.92 -59.01 10.28
C ILE A 489 28.40 -58.78 10.60
N LEU A 490 28.84 -57.53 10.71
CA LEU A 490 30.22 -57.19 11.03
C LEU A 490 30.62 -57.70 12.43
N LEU A 491 29.74 -57.58 13.41
CA LEU A 491 29.95 -58.08 14.77
C LEU A 491 30.08 -59.61 14.79
N VAL A 492 29.22 -60.33 14.04
CA VAL A 492 29.34 -61.79 13.88
C VAL A 492 30.66 -62.17 13.21
N LEU A 493 31.09 -61.42 12.18
CA LEU A 493 32.36 -61.67 11.49
C LEU A 493 33.56 -61.48 12.42
N VAL A 494 33.53 -60.45 13.28
CA VAL A 494 34.55 -60.23 14.32
C VAL A 494 34.58 -61.38 15.33
N ILE A 495 33.41 -61.88 15.75
CA ILE A 495 33.34 -63.04 16.66
C ILE A 495 33.90 -64.30 15.99
N VAL A 496 33.56 -64.56 14.73
CA VAL A 496 34.08 -65.72 13.98
C VAL A 496 35.59 -65.61 13.76
N LEU A 497 36.10 -64.42 13.43
CA LEU A 497 37.54 -64.16 13.33
C LEU A 497 38.24 -64.33 14.68
N ALA A 498 37.64 -63.88 15.78
CA ALA A 498 38.18 -64.07 17.12
C ALA A 498 38.21 -65.56 17.50
N ILE A 499 37.16 -66.33 17.20
CA ILE A 499 37.14 -67.78 17.43
C ILE A 499 38.18 -68.50 16.55
N ALA A 500 38.35 -68.09 15.30
CA ALA A 500 39.37 -68.66 14.43
C ALA A 500 40.80 -68.30 14.88
N TYR A 501 41.01 -67.10 15.42
CA TYR A 501 42.31 -66.62 15.90
C TYR A 501 42.71 -67.21 17.26
N PHE A 502 41.75 -67.43 18.16
CA PHE A 502 42.02 -67.98 19.51
C PHE A 502 41.72 -69.48 19.63
N GLY A 503 40.98 -70.07 18.70
CA GLY A 503 40.65 -71.50 18.65
C GLY A 503 41.50 -72.31 17.66
N GLY A 504 42.42 -71.66 16.94
CA GLY A 504 43.41 -72.33 16.10
C GLY A 504 44.64 -72.75 16.90
N ASN A 505 44.51 -73.84 17.66
CA ASN A 505 45.63 -74.66 18.13
C ASN A 505 45.25 -76.13 17.95
#